data_AF-A0AAV8DCN6-F1
#
_entry.id   AF-A0AAV8DCN6-F1
#
_cell.length_a   1.000
_cell.length_b   1.000
_cell.length_c   1.000
_cell.angle_alpha   90.00
_cell.angle_beta   90.00
_cell.angle_gamma   90.00
#
_symmetry.space_group_name_H-M   'P 1'
#
loop_
_entity.id
_entity.type
_entity.pdbx_description
1 polymer ?
#
loop_
_entity_poly.entity_id
_entity_poly.type
_entity_poly.pdbx_seq_one_letter_code
_entity_poly.pdbx_strand_id
1 'polypeptide(L)'
;MDDLPSDVLLTIFERLPDSGDLANCRLTSHRLLSLSYRTSSISLKPHQKHHSIPFKTRVVNLVSLLAASLVSISVSAKGSGSLKGDEQVDDLTDIGFLSSWLPLVGKQLNTLCIVNASIECAVGFSCALALISDICQNLHSLVIRKAWLSFKGIKLMPKLTNLTLKFVRIDDENFTNFRKYFPSLKVLNLSHIVGLKEPKIHLMQLRICRFTGYPESIAIHAPNLEELELKCMQPCSVVLECASASNLSISVAKSSIIRMTEMPRKLRKLTIKSLDIPPLLQFFRGIKGLGTLELEAFPITSWFDAYSVFSVTNALDTFENLDELVIGPVACSCGGVVSPSPGPSKSPGSDYWTGLMKHPEKKLWLGTCGSVLFLRVSTRQTQYP
;
A
#
# COMPACT_ATOMS: atom_id res chain seq x y z
N MET A 1 -29.17 -8.33 24.41
CA MET A 1 -29.09 -7.34 23.31
C MET A 1 -30.15 -6.28 23.47
N ASP A 2 -31.37 -6.63 23.90
CA ASP A 2 -32.48 -5.69 24.04
C ASP A 2 -32.32 -4.65 25.17
N ASP A 3 -31.39 -4.85 26.11
CA ASP A 3 -31.08 -3.86 27.15
C ASP A 3 -29.95 -2.90 26.76
N LEU A 4 -29.26 -3.13 25.65
CA LEU A 4 -28.15 -2.26 25.24
C LEU A 4 -28.67 -0.89 24.79
N PRO A 5 -27.94 0.21 25.06
CA PRO A 5 -28.25 1.51 24.49
C PRO A 5 -28.24 1.52 22.94
N SER A 6 -29.08 2.36 22.33
CA SER A 6 -29.28 2.38 20.87
C SER A 6 -28.03 2.83 20.09
N ASP A 7 -27.25 3.73 20.65
CA ASP A 7 -25.94 4.18 20.16
C ASP A 7 -24.91 3.04 20.13
N VAL A 8 -24.90 2.17 21.14
CA VAL A 8 -24.05 0.99 21.18
C VAL A 8 -24.46 0.00 20.07
N LEU A 9 -25.76 -0.24 19.90
CA LEU A 9 -26.27 -1.11 18.83
C LEU A 9 -25.94 -0.57 17.43
N LEU A 10 -26.03 0.75 17.21
CA LEU A 10 -25.62 1.37 15.94
C LEU A 10 -24.13 1.19 15.68
N THR A 11 -23.30 1.37 16.72
CA THR A 11 -21.85 1.13 16.63
C THR A 11 -21.54 -0.33 16.27
N ILE A 12 -22.32 -1.28 16.79
CA ILE A 12 -22.19 -2.71 16.43
C ILE A 12 -22.58 -2.91 14.97
N PHE A 13 -23.71 -2.34 14.53
CA PHE A 13 -24.18 -2.46 13.14
C PHE A 13 -23.18 -1.90 12.13
N GLU A 14 -22.54 -0.77 12.44
CA GLU A 14 -21.52 -0.15 11.60
C GLU A 14 -20.23 -0.99 11.48
N ARG A 15 -20.03 -1.94 12.40
CA ARG A 15 -18.89 -2.87 12.38
C ARG A 15 -19.23 -4.22 11.74
N LEU A 16 -20.48 -4.43 11.31
CA LEU A 16 -20.86 -5.68 10.67
C LEU A 16 -20.11 -5.86 9.33
N PRO A 17 -19.54 -7.04 9.08
CA PRO A 17 -18.69 -7.28 7.92
C PRO A 17 -19.49 -7.44 6.62
N ASP A 18 -20.79 -7.71 6.69
CA ASP A 18 -21.68 -7.81 5.55
C ASP A 18 -23.12 -7.36 5.89
N SER A 19 -23.77 -6.74 4.91
CA SER A 19 -25.17 -6.36 4.90
C SER A 19 -26.14 -7.52 5.13
N GLY A 20 -25.73 -8.76 4.85
CA GLY A 20 -26.48 -9.97 5.19
C GLY A 20 -26.70 -10.11 6.69
N ASP A 21 -25.68 -9.80 7.50
CA ASP A 21 -25.79 -9.83 8.96
C ASP A 21 -26.75 -8.75 9.45
N LEU A 22 -26.70 -7.55 8.84
CA LEU A 22 -27.65 -6.48 9.14
C LEU A 22 -29.09 -6.89 8.79
N ALA A 23 -29.29 -7.61 7.68
CA ALA A 23 -30.60 -8.15 7.32
C ALA A 23 -31.09 -9.20 8.33
N ASN A 24 -30.21 -10.07 8.83
CA ASN A 24 -30.56 -11.01 9.89
C ASN A 24 -30.95 -10.29 11.19
N CYS A 25 -30.25 -9.21 11.56
CA CYS A 25 -30.62 -8.37 12.71
C CYS A 25 -32.00 -7.71 12.55
N ARG A 26 -32.46 -7.44 11.33
CA ARG A 26 -33.82 -6.91 11.09
C ARG A 26 -34.91 -7.91 11.45
N LEU A 27 -34.61 -9.21 11.31
CA LEU A 27 -35.57 -10.29 11.54
C LEU A 27 -35.68 -10.70 13.01
N THR A 28 -34.72 -10.29 13.85
CA THR A 28 -34.69 -10.72 15.26
C THR A 28 -35.58 -9.88 16.18
N SER A 29 -35.67 -8.56 15.97
CA SER A 29 -36.60 -7.71 16.76
C SER A 29 -36.99 -6.40 16.07
N HIS A 30 -38.15 -5.85 16.41
CA HIS A 30 -38.61 -4.54 15.92
C HIS A 30 -37.65 -3.40 16.25
N ARG A 31 -36.98 -3.48 17.41
CA ARG A 31 -35.98 -2.50 17.83
C ARG A 31 -34.79 -2.52 16.88
N LEU A 32 -34.23 -3.70 16.61
CA LEU A 32 -33.11 -3.86 15.70
C LEU A 32 -33.49 -3.51 14.26
N LEU A 33 -34.71 -3.83 13.83
CA LEU A 33 -35.27 -3.38 12.56
C LEU A 33 -35.23 -1.85 12.44
N SER A 34 -35.79 -1.12 13.42
CA SER A 34 -35.83 0.35 13.38
C SER A 34 -34.43 0.98 13.36
N LEU A 35 -33.49 0.43 14.13
CA LEU A 35 -32.11 0.91 14.20
C LEU A 35 -31.33 0.58 12.92
N SER A 36 -31.65 -0.51 12.24
CA SER A 36 -30.97 -0.90 11.00
C SER A 36 -31.16 0.10 9.85
N TYR A 37 -32.18 0.94 9.90
CA TYR A 37 -32.40 2.02 8.93
C TYR A 37 -31.57 3.28 9.22
N ARG A 38 -31.06 3.39 10.45
CA ARG A 38 -30.26 4.50 10.93
C ARG A 38 -28.76 4.26 10.82
N THR A 39 -28.34 3.11 10.28
CA THR A 39 -26.93 2.77 10.11
C THR A 39 -26.27 3.70 9.09
N SER A 40 -25.13 4.29 9.48
CA SER A 40 -24.41 5.23 8.61
C SER A 40 -23.39 4.56 7.70
N SER A 41 -23.09 3.28 7.92
CA SER A 41 -22.12 2.50 7.16
C SER A 41 -22.67 1.14 6.77
N ILE A 42 -22.40 0.71 5.54
CA ILE A 42 -22.71 -0.64 5.06
C ILE A 42 -21.56 -1.25 4.26
N SER A 43 -21.41 -2.57 4.36
CA SER A 43 -20.56 -3.38 3.49
C SER A 43 -21.41 -4.41 2.74
N LEU A 44 -21.31 -4.44 1.42
CA LEU A 44 -22.11 -5.26 0.53
C LEU A 44 -21.21 -6.28 -0.16
N LYS A 45 -21.47 -7.57 0.08
CA LYS A 45 -20.77 -8.68 -0.59
C LYS A 45 -21.79 -9.60 -1.27
N PRO A 46 -21.45 -10.21 -2.43
CA PRO A 46 -22.33 -11.20 -3.04
C PRO A 46 -22.38 -12.45 -2.15
N HIS A 47 -23.59 -12.90 -1.90
CA HIS A 47 -23.86 -14.14 -1.17
C HIS A 47 -23.86 -15.33 -2.13
N GLN A 48 -23.23 -16.44 -1.71
CA GLN A 48 -22.94 -17.61 -2.54
C GLN A 48 -24.12 -18.59 -2.76
N LYS A 49 -25.37 -18.19 -2.50
CA LYS A 49 -26.51 -19.10 -2.63
C LYS A 49 -27.59 -18.48 -3.50
N HIS A 50 -28.14 -19.30 -4.39
CA HIS A 50 -29.37 -19.19 -5.19
C HIS A 50 -30.30 -18.02 -4.83
N HIS A 51 -29.88 -16.78 -5.11
CA HIS A 51 -30.73 -15.62 -4.97
C HIS A 51 -31.17 -15.20 -6.37
N SER A 52 -32.49 -15.07 -6.58
CA SER A 52 -33.04 -14.69 -7.88
C SER A 52 -32.72 -13.24 -8.29
N ILE A 53 -32.23 -12.42 -7.34
CA ILE A 53 -31.97 -10.99 -7.55
C ILE A 53 -30.48 -10.77 -7.83
N PRO A 54 -30.12 -10.16 -8.97
CA PRO A 54 -28.74 -9.80 -9.31
C PRO A 54 -28.08 -8.93 -8.23
N PHE A 55 -26.78 -9.09 -8.03
CA PHE A 55 -26.04 -8.39 -6.96
C PHE A 55 -26.11 -6.86 -7.14
N LYS A 56 -25.89 -6.34 -8.35
CA LYS A 56 -26.05 -4.91 -8.65
C LYS A 56 -27.43 -4.37 -8.25
N THR A 57 -28.51 -5.10 -8.55
CA THR A 57 -29.87 -4.72 -8.15
C THR A 57 -30.03 -4.68 -6.64
N ARG A 58 -29.43 -5.64 -5.92
CA ARG A 58 -29.42 -5.65 -4.44
C ARG A 58 -28.70 -4.42 -3.87
N VAL A 59 -27.57 -4.03 -4.45
CA VAL A 59 -26.82 -2.83 -4.05
C VAL A 59 -27.72 -1.60 -4.20
N VAL A 60 -28.33 -1.41 -5.37
CA VAL A 60 -29.22 -0.27 -5.64
C VAL A 60 -30.38 -0.22 -4.65
N ASN A 61 -31.03 -1.35 -4.40
CA ASN A 61 -32.16 -1.43 -3.47
C ASN A 61 -31.75 -1.07 -2.03
N LEU A 62 -30.62 -1.60 -1.55
CA LEU A 62 -30.15 -1.33 -0.19
C LEU A 62 -29.65 0.10 -0.01
N VAL A 63 -28.95 0.65 -1.01
CA VAL A 63 -28.52 2.06 -0.98
C VAL A 63 -29.73 2.97 -0.98
N SER A 64 -30.72 2.71 -1.83
CA SER A 64 -31.96 3.49 -1.89
C SER A 64 -32.70 3.49 -0.55
N LEU A 65 -32.74 2.32 0.11
CA LEU A 65 -33.39 2.14 1.40
C LEU A 65 -32.73 2.93 2.54
N LEU A 66 -31.42 3.12 2.48
CA LEU A 66 -30.62 3.75 3.53
C LEU A 66 -30.08 5.13 3.12
N ALA A 67 -30.58 5.68 2.01
CA ALA A 67 -29.98 6.85 1.38
C ALA A 67 -29.86 8.06 2.32
N ALA A 68 -30.82 8.25 3.23
CA ALA A 68 -30.83 9.39 4.16
C ALA A 68 -29.76 9.34 5.26
N SER A 69 -29.25 8.16 5.60
CA SER A 69 -28.32 7.96 6.73
C SER A 69 -26.91 7.54 6.29
N LEU A 70 -26.74 7.05 5.06
CA LEU A 70 -25.47 6.50 4.57
C LEU A 70 -24.38 7.55 4.36
N VAL A 71 -23.31 7.43 5.14
CA VAL A 71 -22.10 8.24 5.05
C VAL A 71 -20.89 7.41 4.57
N SER A 72 -20.97 6.08 4.66
CA SER A 72 -19.92 5.17 4.25
C SER A 72 -20.47 3.94 3.53
N ILE A 73 -19.92 3.63 2.36
CA ILE A 73 -20.35 2.48 1.54
C ILE A 73 -19.13 1.68 1.09
N SER A 74 -19.18 0.37 1.29
CA SER A 74 -18.24 -0.58 0.72
C SER A 74 -18.99 -1.62 -0.11
N VAL A 75 -18.64 -1.75 -1.39
CA VAL A 75 -19.19 -2.76 -2.30
C VAL A 75 -18.05 -3.62 -2.82
N SER A 76 -18.15 -4.93 -2.64
CA SER A 76 -17.15 -5.88 -3.11
C SER A 76 -17.80 -6.99 -3.88
N ALA A 77 -17.34 -7.26 -5.10
CA ALA A 77 -17.65 -8.48 -5.83
C ALA A 77 -16.72 -9.61 -5.38
N LYS A 78 -17.20 -10.86 -5.48
CA LYS A 78 -16.42 -12.07 -5.19
C LYS A 78 -15.93 -12.63 -6.51
N GLY A 79 -14.62 -12.84 -6.63
CA GLY A 79 -14.09 -13.61 -7.75
C GLY A 79 -14.53 -15.07 -7.60
N SER A 80 -15.23 -15.61 -8.60
CA SER A 80 -15.39 -17.05 -8.70
C SER A 80 -14.00 -17.62 -8.99
N GLY A 81 -13.52 -18.54 -8.15
CA GLY A 81 -12.24 -19.21 -8.36
C GLY A 81 -12.27 -20.22 -9.51
N SER A 82 -13.30 -20.19 -10.36
CA SER A 82 -13.51 -21.12 -11.46
C SER A 82 -13.44 -20.37 -12.78
N LEU A 83 -12.33 -20.53 -13.50
CA LEU A 83 -12.12 -20.08 -14.88
C LEU A 83 -13.00 -20.82 -15.91
N LYS A 84 -14.08 -21.48 -15.46
CA LYS A 84 -14.95 -22.32 -16.29
C LYS A 84 -16.40 -21.93 -16.04
N GLY A 85 -16.85 -20.93 -16.78
CA GLY A 85 -18.25 -20.53 -16.84
C GLY A 85 -18.36 -19.08 -17.34
N ASP A 86 -19.17 -18.87 -18.37
CA ASP A 86 -19.57 -17.56 -18.92
C ASP A 86 -20.42 -16.72 -17.95
N GLU A 87 -20.19 -16.85 -16.63
CA GLU A 87 -20.82 -15.97 -15.65
C GLU A 87 -20.22 -14.58 -15.81
N GLN A 88 -20.98 -13.72 -16.49
CA GLN A 88 -20.67 -12.31 -16.68
C GLN A 88 -20.36 -11.68 -15.31
N VAL A 89 -19.08 -11.40 -15.08
CA VAL A 89 -18.64 -10.90 -13.78
C VAL A 89 -19.05 -9.43 -13.66
N ASP A 90 -19.71 -9.09 -12.55
CA ASP A 90 -20.18 -7.73 -12.30
C ASP A 90 -19.01 -6.73 -12.21
N ASP A 91 -18.89 -5.87 -13.23
CA ASP A 91 -18.06 -4.66 -13.14
C ASP A 91 -18.76 -3.62 -12.26
N LEU A 92 -18.25 -3.41 -11.06
CA LEU A 92 -18.77 -2.41 -10.11
C LEU A 92 -18.23 -1.01 -10.37
N THR A 93 -17.27 -0.86 -11.28
CA THR A 93 -16.79 0.42 -11.79
C THR A 93 -17.51 0.87 -13.06
N ASP A 94 -18.48 0.10 -13.55
CA ASP A 94 -19.35 0.49 -14.64
C ASP A 94 -20.11 1.80 -14.33
N ILE A 95 -20.11 2.72 -15.30
CA ILE A 95 -20.71 4.05 -15.15
C ILE A 95 -22.23 3.93 -15.04
N GLY A 96 -22.86 3.04 -15.81
CA GLY A 96 -24.31 2.83 -15.75
C GLY A 96 -24.74 2.37 -14.36
N PHE A 97 -24.01 1.40 -13.82
CA PHE A 97 -24.21 0.90 -12.47
C PHE A 97 -24.00 1.99 -11.41
N LEU A 98 -22.88 2.72 -11.42
CA LEU A 98 -22.63 3.77 -10.43
C LEU A 98 -23.67 4.91 -10.54
N SER A 99 -24.07 5.29 -11.74
CA SER A 99 -25.06 6.35 -11.97
C SER A 99 -26.44 5.99 -11.43
N SER A 100 -26.75 4.71 -11.28
CA SER A 100 -28.06 4.25 -10.78
C SER A 100 -28.28 4.50 -9.29
N TRP A 101 -27.22 4.65 -8.49
CA TRP A 101 -27.35 4.79 -7.03
C TRP A 101 -26.47 5.88 -6.42
N LEU A 102 -25.32 6.20 -7.00
CA LEU A 102 -24.39 7.18 -6.43
C LEU A 102 -25.02 8.58 -6.25
N PRO A 103 -25.85 9.10 -7.17
CA PRO A 103 -26.55 10.38 -6.96
C PRO A 103 -27.43 10.43 -5.70
N LEU A 104 -27.93 9.28 -5.23
CA LEU A 104 -28.82 9.20 -4.06
C LEU A 104 -28.09 9.50 -2.74
N VAL A 105 -26.78 9.23 -2.69
CA VAL A 105 -25.98 9.26 -1.45
C VAL A 105 -24.70 10.08 -1.56
N GLY A 106 -24.24 10.39 -2.77
CA GLY A 106 -22.89 10.92 -2.97
C GLY A 106 -22.63 12.26 -2.28
N LYS A 107 -23.65 13.11 -2.12
CA LYS A 107 -23.51 14.40 -1.42
C LYS A 107 -23.12 14.25 0.06
N GLN A 108 -23.49 13.17 0.72
CA GLN A 108 -23.23 12.94 2.14
C GLN A 108 -22.13 11.89 2.38
N LEU A 109 -21.66 11.25 1.30
CA LEU A 109 -20.70 10.17 1.39
C LEU A 109 -19.31 10.69 1.75
N ASN A 110 -18.78 10.23 2.87
CA ASN A 110 -17.41 10.51 3.32
C ASN A 110 -16.45 9.39 2.93
N THR A 111 -16.92 8.14 2.83
CA THR A 111 -16.09 6.99 2.48
C THR A 111 -16.75 6.14 1.41
N LEU A 112 -15.99 5.82 0.35
CA LEU A 112 -16.41 4.93 -0.73
C LEU A 112 -15.34 3.88 -0.96
N CYS A 113 -15.74 2.61 -0.93
CA CYS A 113 -14.88 1.48 -1.27
C CYS A 113 -15.55 0.61 -2.34
N ILE A 114 -14.88 0.43 -3.48
CA ILE A 114 -15.33 -0.41 -4.59
C ILE A 114 -14.25 -1.46 -4.87
N VAL A 115 -14.63 -2.73 -4.85
CA VAL A 115 -13.72 -3.85 -5.08
C VAL A 115 -14.33 -4.78 -6.12
N ASN A 116 -13.82 -4.78 -7.35
CA ASN A 116 -14.25 -5.73 -8.36
C ASN A 116 -13.74 -7.15 -8.08
N ALA A 117 -14.31 -8.13 -8.76
CA ALA A 117 -13.95 -9.54 -8.63
C ALA A 117 -12.56 -9.82 -9.21
N SER A 118 -12.28 -9.33 -10.42
CA SER A 118 -10.98 -9.40 -11.10
C SER A 118 -10.69 -8.10 -11.85
N ILE A 119 -9.44 -7.91 -12.29
CA ILE A 119 -9.05 -6.76 -13.12
C ILE A 119 -9.60 -6.87 -14.54
N GLU A 120 -9.97 -8.08 -14.97
CA GLU A 120 -10.50 -8.40 -16.31
C GLU A 120 -12.00 -8.13 -16.42
N CYS A 121 -12.70 -7.95 -15.29
CA CYS A 121 -14.12 -7.58 -15.28
C CYS A 121 -14.37 -6.22 -15.93
N ALA A 122 -13.37 -5.34 -15.92
CA ALA A 122 -13.51 -3.99 -16.46
C ALA A 122 -13.48 -4.02 -17.99
N VAL A 123 -14.56 -3.56 -18.62
CA VAL A 123 -14.63 -3.41 -20.08
C VAL A 123 -14.00 -2.08 -20.47
N GLY A 124 -12.67 -2.06 -20.60
CA GLY A 124 -11.92 -0.86 -20.96
C GLY A 124 -11.77 0.14 -19.80
N PHE A 125 -11.18 1.30 -20.09
CA PHE A 125 -10.96 2.33 -19.06
C PHE A 125 -12.28 3.01 -18.67
N SER A 126 -12.70 2.80 -17.43
CA SER A 126 -13.90 3.44 -16.88
C SER A 126 -13.66 4.90 -16.52
N CYS A 127 -14.63 5.76 -16.80
CA CYS A 127 -14.68 7.13 -16.28
C CYS A 127 -15.33 7.20 -14.88
N ALA A 128 -15.30 6.11 -14.12
CA ALA A 128 -15.89 6.02 -12.78
C ALA A 128 -15.39 7.14 -11.86
N LEU A 129 -14.10 7.46 -11.92
CA LEU A 129 -13.51 8.55 -11.14
C LEU A 129 -14.12 9.91 -11.49
N ALA A 130 -14.45 10.17 -12.76
CA ALA A 130 -15.09 11.42 -13.17
C ALA A 130 -16.47 11.56 -12.52
N LEU A 131 -17.29 10.50 -12.59
CA LEU A 131 -18.61 10.46 -11.95
C LEU A 131 -18.52 10.60 -10.41
N ILE A 132 -17.60 9.86 -9.78
CA ILE A 132 -17.38 9.94 -8.33
C ILE A 132 -16.96 11.36 -7.93
N SER A 133 -16.02 11.96 -8.67
CA SER A 133 -15.56 13.32 -8.39
C SER A 133 -16.62 14.39 -8.61
N ASP A 134 -17.60 14.14 -9.47
CA ASP A 134 -18.70 15.07 -9.73
C ASP A 134 -19.73 15.03 -8.61
N ILE A 135 -20.13 13.83 -8.20
CA ILE A 135 -21.22 13.63 -7.25
C ILE A 135 -20.73 13.73 -5.79
N CYS A 136 -19.56 13.17 -5.49
CA CYS A 136 -19.09 12.94 -4.11
C CYS A 136 -18.15 14.06 -3.61
N GLN A 137 -18.66 15.28 -3.50
CA GLN A 137 -17.85 16.45 -3.09
C GLN A 137 -17.38 16.41 -1.63
N ASN A 138 -18.03 15.60 -0.77
CA ASN A 138 -17.68 15.43 0.64
C ASN A 138 -16.81 14.20 0.92
N LEU A 139 -16.32 13.53 -0.12
CA LEU A 139 -15.55 12.30 0.03
C LEU A 139 -14.19 12.58 0.69
N HIS A 140 -13.92 11.90 1.79
CA HIS A 140 -12.66 11.95 2.53
C HIS A 140 -11.77 10.76 2.19
N SER A 141 -12.35 9.59 1.96
CA SER A 141 -11.63 8.35 1.67
C SER A 141 -12.22 7.62 0.47
N LEU A 142 -11.37 7.37 -0.54
CA LEU A 142 -11.72 6.59 -1.73
C LEU A 142 -10.81 5.38 -1.85
N VAL A 143 -11.42 4.20 -1.96
CA VAL A 143 -10.72 2.94 -2.19
C VAL A 143 -11.29 2.26 -3.42
N ILE A 144 -10.46 2.05 -4.45
CA ILE A 144 -10.85 1.28 -5.64
C ILE A 144 -9.85 0.14 -5.82
N ARG A 145 -10.35 -1.07 -6.05
CA ARG A 145 -9.52 -2.24 -6.27
C ARG A 145 -9.96 -3.01 -7.51
N LYS A 146 -8.98 -3.56 -8.25
CA LYS A 146 -9.19 -4.43 -9.43
C LYS A 146 -9.98 -3.73 -10.54
N ALA A 147 -9.52 -2.56 -10.98
CA ALA A 147 -10.26 -1.73 -11.93
C ALA A 147 -9.37 -1.18 -13.06
N TRP A 148 -9.99 -0.80 -14.17
CA TRP A 148 -9.36 0.01 -15.22
C TRP A 148 -9.93 1.42 -15.13
N LEU A 149 -9.09 2.40 -14.85
CA LEU A 149 -9.52 3.77 -14.54
C LEU A 149 -8.88 4.76 -15.52
N SER A 150 -9.68 5.71 -15.99
CA SER A 150 -9.21 6.93 -16.65
C SER A 150 -9.31 8.12 -15.70
N PHE A 151 -8.31 9.02 -15.75
CA PHE A 151 -8.37 10.31 -15.05
C PHE A 151 -9.05 11.42 -15.87
N LYS A 152 -9.54 11.09 -17.07
CA LYS A 152 -10.23 12.03 -17.94
C LYS A 152 -11.53 12.53 -17.31
N GLY A 153 -11.72 13.86 -17.28
CA GLY A 153 -12.95 14.48 -16.79
C GLY A 153 -13.11 14.52 -15.27
N ILE A 154 -12.07 14.17 -14.50
CA ILE A 154 -12.10 14.30 -13.04
C ILE A 154 -12.24 15.78 -12.64
N LYS A 155 -13.15 16.04 -11.70
CA LYS A 155 -13.32 17.34 -11.05
C LYS A 155 -12.50 17.40 -9.76
N LEU A 156 -12.30 18.62 -9.27
CA LEU A 156 -11.60 18.87 -8.01
C LEU A 156 -12.31 18.15 -6.86
N MET A 157 -11.57 17.38 -6.05
CA MET A 157 -12.07 16.72 -4.85
C MET A 157 -11.38 17.30 -3.61
N PRO A 158 -11.83 18.46 -3.10
CA PRO A 158 -11.08 19.25 -2.12
C PRO A 158 -11.00 18.62 -0.72
N LYS A 159 -11.92 17.71 -0.39
CA LYS A 159 -11.98 17.04 0.94
C LYS A 159 -11.31 15.67 0.97
N LEU A 160 -10.87 15.15 -0.19
CA LEU A 160 -10.26 13.83 -0.28
C LEU A 160 -8.88 13.85 0.37
N THR A 161 -8.76 13.12 1.47
CA THR A 161 -7.51 13.00 2.25
C THR A 161 -6.84 11.65 2.04
N ASN A 162 -7.62 10.60 1.74
CA ASN A 162 -7.14 9.24 1.58
C ASN A 162 -7.56 8.67 0.22
N LEU A 163 -6.59 8.24 -0.58
CA LEU A 163 -6.82 7.58 -1.86
C LEU A 163 -6.05 6.26 -1.91
N THR A 164 -6.76 5.17 -2.12
CA THR A 164 -6.17 3.84 -2.28
C THR A 164 -6.62 3.21 -3.59
N LEU A 165 -5.67 2.95 -4.49
CA LEU A 165 -5.85 2.21 -5.72
C LEU A 165 -5.02 0.93 -5.65
N LYS A 166 -5.67 -0.24 -5.75
CA LYS A 166 -4.98 -1.55 -5.67
C LYS A 166 -5.32 -2.47 -6.83
N PHE A 167 -4.32 -3.03 -7.51
CA PHE A 167 -4.51 -3.82 -8.73
C PHE A 167 -5.30 -3.02 -9.78
N VAL A 168 -4.83 -1.82 -10.10
CA VAL A 168 -5.54 -0.91 -11.00
C VAL A 168 -4.70 -0.67 -12.25
N ARG A 169 -5.32 -0.75 -13.42
CA ARG A 169 -4.74 -0.27 -14.67
C ARG A 169 -5.15 1.18 -14.90
N ILE A 170 -4.19 2.07 -15.07
CA ILE A 170 -4.41 3.49 -15.28
C ILE A 170 -4.00 3.84 -16.70
N ASP A 171 -4.79 4.72 -17.32
CA ASP A 171 -4.42 5.38 -18.56
C ASP A 171 -3.47 6.57 -18.28
N ASP A 172 -2.23 6.47 -18.76
CA ASP A 172 -1.08 7.32 -18.35
C ASP A 172 -1.22 8.79 -18.75
N GLU A 173 -2.02 9.09 -19.78
CA GLU A 173 -2.06 10.41 -20.43
C GLU A 173 -2.35 11.58 -19.48
N ASN A 174 -2.85 11.31 -18.28
CA ASN A 174 -3.37 12.33 -17.36
C ASN A 174 -2.73 12.34 -15.96
N PHE A 175 -1.72 11.50 -15.68
CA PHE A 175 -1.15 11.42 -14.33
C PHE A 175 -0.35 12.67 -13.93
N THR A 176 0.01 13.53 -14.89
CA THR A 176 0.69 14.82 -14.66
C THR A 176 -0.16 15.83 -13.89
N ASN A 177 -1.50 15.73 -13.97
CA ASN A 177 -2.44 16.64 -13.33
C ASN A 177 -2.94 16.15 -11.96
N PHE A 178 -2.35 15.10 -11.39
CA PHE A 178 -2.83 14.48 -10.15
C PHE A 178 -3.02 15.47 -8.99
N ARG A 179 -2.09 16.43 -8.86
CA ARG A 179 -2.16 17.52 -7.87
C ARG A 179 -3.43 18.38 -8.00
N LYS A 180 -3.88 18.63 -9.23
CA LYS A 180 -5.03 19.49 -9.51
C LYS A 180 -6.32 18.86 -8.98
N TYR A 181 -6.43 17.54 -8.99
CA TYR A 181 -7.65 16.84 -8.59
C TYR A 181 -7.74 16.61 -7.09
N PHE A 182 -6.61 16.38 -6.41
CA PHE A 182 -6.58 15.97 -5.00
C PHE A 182 -5.64 16.86 -4.15
N PRO A 183 -5.95 18.17 -3.97
CA PRO A 183 -5.04 19.11 -3.31
C PRO A 183 -4.81 18.82 -1.82
N SER A 184 -5.78 18.20 -1.14
CA SER A 184 -5.77 17.95 0.31
C SER A 184 -5.33 16.53 0.68
N LEU A 185 -4.73 15.80 -0.28
CA LEU A 185 -4.40 14.40 -0.09
C LEU A 185 -3.26 14.23 0.93
N LYS A 186 -3.52 13.44 1.97
CA LYS A 186 -2.58 13.13 3.06
C LYS A 186 -2.06 11.70 2.97
N VAL A 187 -2.86 10.77 2.45
CA VAL A 187 -2.51 9.36 2.30
C VAL A 187 -2.77 8.92 0.87
N LEU A 188 -1.72 8.44 0.20
CA LEU A 188 -1.76 7.90 -1.16
C LEU A 188 -1.22 6.47 -1.16
N ASN A 189 -2.08 5.50 -1.45
CA ASN A 189 -1.72 4.10 -1.58
C ASN A 189 -1.98 3.63 -3.02
N LEU A 190 -0.91 3.46 -3.79
CA LEU A 190 -0.90 2.97 -5.15
C LEU A 190 -0.22 1.61 -5.15
N SER A 191 -0.98 0.51 -5.17
CA SER A 191 -0.42 -0.84 -5.05
C SER A 191 -0.73 -1.70 -6.25
N HIS A 192 0.29 -2.28 -6.89
CA HIS A 192 0.16 -3.06 -8.12
C HIS A 192 -0.53 -2.27 -9.23
N ILE A 193 -0.02 -1.06 -9.48
CA ILE A 193 -0.51 -0.20 -10.57
C ILE A 193 0.17 -0.59 -11.88
N VAL A 194 -0.62 -0.64 -12.95
CA VAL A 194 -0.18 -0.91 -14.32
C VAL A 194 -0.56 0.26 -15.22
N GLY A 195 0.25 0.56 -16.22
CA GLY A 195 -0.04 1.57 -17.24
C GLY A 195 0.55 2.95 -16.96
N LEU A 196 1.12 3.19 -15.78
CA LEU A 196 1.89 4.42 -15.51
C LEU A 196 3.33 4.27 -16.01
N LYS A 197 3.76 5.08 -17.00
CA LYS A 197 5.15 5.06 -17.48
C LYS A 197 6.03 5.98 -16.64
N GLU A 198 5.63 7.24 -16.47
CA GLU A 198 6.44 8.27 -15.80
C GLU A 198 5.66 9.07 -14.73
N PRO A 199 5.16 8.42 -13.66
CA PRO A 199 4.38 9.09 -12.63
C PRO A 199 5.15 10.22 -11.92
N LYS A 200 4.55 11.41 -11.92
CA LYS A 200 5.01 12.60 -11.19
C LYS A 200 4.05 12.93 -10.05
N ILE A 201 4.39 12.49 -8.84
CA ILE A 201 3.57 12.73 -7.64
C ILE A 201 4.05 14.03 -6.99
N HIS A 202 3.32 15.12 -7.23
CA HIS A 202 3.58 16.41 -6.58
C HIS A 202 2.44 16.74 -5.61
N LEU A 203 2.64 16.48 -4.31
CA LEU A 203 1.60 16.67 -3.28
C LEU A 203 2.18 17.24 -1.99
N MET A 204 1.90 18.52 -1.72
CA MET A 204 2.48 19.25 -0.59
C MET A 204 1.95 18.80 0.77
N GLN A 205 0.73 18.28 0.85
CA GLN A 205 0.10 17.85 2.10
C GLN A 205 0.26 16.35 2.38
N LEU A 206 0.94 15.62 1.48
CA LEU A 206 1.07 14.17 1.57
C LEU A 206 1.97 13.80 2.74
N ARG A 207 1.45 12.96 3.65
CA ARG A 207 2.16 12.43 4.82
C ARG A 207 2.58 10.97 4.64
N ILE A 208 1.75 10.18 3.98
CA ILE A 208 2.00 8.74 3.74
C ILE A 208 1.86 8.46 2.24
N CYS A 209 2.90 7.88 1.65
CA CYS A 209 2.89 7.44 0.26
C CYS A 209 3.35 5.98 0.18
N ARG A 210 2.52 5.13 -0.39
CA ARG A 210 2.87 3.74 -0.72
C ARG A 210 2.69 3.54 -2.22
N PHE A 211 3.76 3.14 -2.88
CA PHE A 211 3.78 2.91 -4.32
C PHE A 211 4.32 1.52 -4.62
N THR A 212 3.58 0.73 -5.40
CA THR A 212 4.02 -0.56 -5.94
C THR A 212 3.61 -0.65 -7.40
N GLY A 213 4.57 -0.77 -8.29
CA GLY A 213 4.31 -0.80 -9.74
C GLY A 213 5.57 -1.01 -10.57
N TYR A 214 5.43 -0.83 -11.87
CA TYR A 214 6.49 -1.05 -12.86
C TYR A 214 6.67 0.19 -13.76
N PRO A 215 6.91 1.39 -13.19
CA PRO A 215 7.12 2.58 -14.01
C PRO A 215 8.50 2.54 -14.66
N GLU A 216 8.63 3.20 -15.82
CA GLU A 216 9.92 3.49 -16.45
C GLU A 216 10.70 4.51 -15.63
N SER A 217 10.02 5.54 -15.12
CA SER A 217 10.61 6.54 -14.21
C SER A 217 9.60 6.99 -13.17
N ILE A 218 10.05 7.42 -11.98
CA ILE A 218 9.14 7.97 -10.97
C ILE A 218 9.74 9.18 -10.28
N ALA A 219 8.93 10.23 -10.13
CA ALA A 219 9.30 11.43 -9.39
C ALA A 219 8.28 11.68 -8.28
N ILE A 220 8.75 11.81 -7.04
CA ILE A 220 7.91 12.09 -5.86
C ILE A 220 8.40 13.39 -5.23
N HIS A 221 7.60 14.45 -5.34
CA HIS A 221 7.77 15.72 -4.65
C HIS A 221 6.72 15.87 -3.56
N ALA A 222 7.11 15.60 -2.32
CA ALA A 222 6.24 15.63 -1.15
C ALA A 222 7.05 16.10 0.07
N PRO A 223 7.20 17.42 0.29
CA PRO A 223 8.07 17.96 1.33
C PRO A 223 7.62 17.62 2.75
N ASN A 224 6.32 17.39 2.97
CA ASN A 224 5.75 17.02 4.27
C ASN A 224 5.56 15.50 4.46
N LEU A 225 6.17 14.68 3.58
CA LEU A 225 6.07 13.24 3.66
C LEU A 225 6.76 12.71 4.91
N GLU A 226 6.08 11.86 5.67
CA GLU A 226 6.58 11.23 6.89
C GLU A 226 6.95 9.77 6.65
N GLU A 227 6.16 9.06 5.82
CA GLU A 227 6.35 7.66 5.47
C GLU A 227 6.30 7.48 3.94
N LEU A 228 7.36 6.90 3.38
CA LEU A 228 7.44 6.47 2.00
C LEU A 228 7.73 4.98 1.91
N GLU A 229 6.86 4.24 1.23
CA GLU A 229 7.11 2.85 0.81
C GLU A 229 7.10 2.78 -0.72
N LEU A 230 8.27 2.60 -1.32
CA LEU A 230 8.45 2.51 -2.76
C LEU A 230 8.90 1.10 -3.15
N LYS A 231 8.08 0.40 -3.92
CA LYS A 231 8.33 -0.95 -4.46
C LYS A 231 8.25 -0.92 -5.97
N CYS A 232 9.39 -0.72 -6.63
CA CYS A 232 9.49 -0.69 -8.08
C CYS A 232 10.43 -1.81 -8.53
N MET A 233 10.08 -2.58 -9.55
CA MET A 233 10.98 -3.68 -9.95
C MET A 233 12.23 -3.16 -10.67
N GLN A 234 12.10 -2.45 -11.80
CA GLN A 234 13.25 -1.95 -12.56
C GLN A 234 12.97 -0.56 -13.17
N PRO A 235 12.83 0.49 -12.34
CA PRO A 235 12.73 1.84 -12.89
C PRO A 235 14.09 2.27 -13.44
N CYS A 236 14.13 3.01 -14.54
CA CYS A 236 15.33 3.64 -15.06
C CYS A 236 15.83 4.77 -14.14
N SER A 237 14.89 5.52 -13.55
CA SER A 237 15.18 6.68 -12.70
C SER A 237 14.15 6.83 -11.58
N VAL A 238 14.63 7.17 -10.38
CA VAL A 238 13.81 7.46 -9.20
C VAL A 238 14.26 8.80 -8.62
N VAL A 239 13.37 9.80 -8.63
CA VAL A 239 13.64 11.13 -8.07
C VAL A 239 12.77 11.32 -6.84
N LEU A 240 13.39 11.54 -5.68
CA LEU A 240 12.67 11.74 -4.42
C LEU A 240 13.01 13.11 -3.80
N GLU A 241 11.98 13.90 -3.53
CA GLU A 241 12.06 15.15 -2.81
C GLU A 241 11.13 15.07 -1.59
N CYS A 242 11.65 14.49 -0.51
CA CYS A 242 10.91 14.15 0.71
C CYS A 242 11.68 14.52 1.98
N ALA A 243 12.04 15.81 2.12
CA ALA A 243 12.92 16.31 3.18
C ALA A 243 12.45 16.00 4.63
N SER A 244 11.14 15.83 4.84
CA SER A 244 10.56 15.53 6.17
C SER A 244 10.44 14.04 6.48
N ALA A 245 10.86 13.14 5.57
CA ALA A 245 10.64 11.71 5.72
C ALA A 245 11.31 11.16 6.98
N SER A 246 10.52 10.46 7.79
CA SER A 246 10.97 9.77 9.00
C SER A 246 11.17 8.27 8.76
N ASN A 247 10.36 7.69 7.88
CA ASN A 247 10.41 6.29 7.48
C ASN A 247 10.51 6.21 5.95
N LEU A 248 11.59 5.59 5.47
CA LEU A 248 11.86 5.42 4.05
C LEU A 248 12.08 3.94 3.75
N SER A 249 11.21 3.33 2.96
CA SER A 249 11.35 1.97 2.47
C SER A 249 11.49 1.97 0.96
N ILE A 250 12.65 1.59 0.45
CA ILE A 250 12.96 1.53 -0.97
C ILE A 250 13.22 0.08 -1.35
N SER A 251 12.47 -0.42 -2.32
CA SER A 251 12.59 -1.76 -2.87
C SER A 251 12.73 -1.65 -4.38
N VAL A 252 13.96 -1.76 -4.90
CA VAL A 252 14.33 -1.65 -6.33
C VAL A 252 15.24 -2.80 -6.74
N ALA A 253 14.89 -3.54 -7.79
CA ALA A 253 15.61 -4.78 -8.13
C ALA A 253 17.02 -4.53 -8.65
N LYS A 254 17.21 -3.60 -9.60
CA LYS A 254 18.53 -3.23 -10.16
C LYS A 254 18.71 -1.72 -10.15
N SER A 255 19.96 -1.27 -10.30
CA SER A 255 20.48 0.10 -10.24
C SER A 255 19.70 1.15 -11.03
N SER A 256 18.50 1.46 -10.55
CA SER A 256 17.79 2.68 -10.89
C SER A 256 18.63 3.86 -10.41
N ILE A 257 18.80 4.89 -11.24
CA ILE A 257 19.48 6.10 -10.78
C ILE A 257 18.56 6.76 -9.75
N ILE A 258 18.86 6.54 -8.47
CA ILE A 258 18.16 7.21 -7.37
C ILE A 258 18.80 8.58 -7.20
N ARG A 259 17.97 9.63 -7.31
CA ARG A 259 18.35 11.01 -7.06
C ARG A 259 17.49 11.55 -5.93
N MET A 260 18.13 12.17 -4.96
CA MET A 260 17.46 12.98 -3.95
C MET A 260 18.00 14.39 -4.02
N THR A 261 17.11 15.37 -4.09
CA THR A 261 17.52 16.79 -4.08
C THR A 261 18.03 17.19 -2.70
N GLU A 262 17.40 16.66 -1.65
CA GLU A 262 17.79 16.88 -0.26
C GLU A 262 17.68 15.58 0.54
N MET A 263 18.66 15.32 1.41
CA MET A 263 18.61 14.20 2.33
C MET A 263 17.62 14.46 3.47
N PRO A 264 16.80 13.48 3.89
CA PRO A 264 15.80 13.70 4.92
C PRO A 264 16.47 13.90 6.29
N ARG A 265 16.19 15.03 6.94
CA ARG A 265 16.84 15.39 8.22
C ARG A 265 16.29 14.64 9.43
N LYS A 266 15.10 14.04 9.29
CA LYS A 266 14.34 13.37 10.37
C LYS A 266 14.29 11.85 10.20
N LEU A 267 15.11 11.28 9.30
CA LEU A 267 15.04 9.86 8.99
C LEU A 267 15.42 9.01 10.20
N ARG A 268 14.48 8.20 10.69
CA ARG A 268 14.66 7.27 11.81
C ARG A 268 14.74 5.82 11.37
N LYS A 269 14.00 5.47 10.31
CA LYS A 269 13.97 4.12 9.76
C LYS A 269 14.24 4.15 8.26
N LEU A 270 15.19 3.33 7.82
CA LEU A 270 15.53 3.09 6.43
C LEU A 270 15.44 1.59 6.15
N THR A 271 14.59 1.20 5.20
CA THR A 271 14.49 -0.17 4.70
C THR A 271 14.94 -0.17 3.24
N ILE A 272 15.95 -0.97 2.90
CA ILE A 272 16.46 -1.12 1.54
C ILE A 272 16.30 -2.58 1.11
N LYS A 273 15.57 -2.79 0.02
CA LYS A 273 15.49 -4.08 -0.67
C LYS A 273 16.04 -3.95 -2.08
N SER A 274 17.22 -4.50 -2.37
CA SER A 274 17.86 -4.37 -3.68
C SER A 274 18.87 -5.46 -3.98
N LEU A 275 19.24 -5.64 -5.26
CA LEU A 275 20.45 -6.37 -5.63
C LEU A 275 21.71 -5.49 -5.50
N ASP A 276 21.56 -4.16 -5.54
CA ASP A 276 22.65 -3.17 -5.50
C ASP A 276 22.68 -2.43 -4.16
N ILE A 277 22.75 -3.17 -3.05
CA ILE A 277 22.73 -2.60 -1.70
C ILE A 277 23.92 -1.64 -1.45
N PRO A 278 25.19 -1.96 -1.78
CA PRO A 278 26.31 -1.10 -1.41
C PRO A 278 26.28 0.31 -2.02
N PRO A 279 25.95 0.51 -3.32
CA PRO A 279 25.74 1.84 -3.88
C PRO A 279 24.65 2.64 -3.15
N LEU A 280 23.56 1.99 -2.74
CA LEU A 280 22.48 2.63 -2.00
C LEU A 280 22.91 3.05 -0.60
N LEU A 281 23.69 2.22 0.10
CA LEU A 281 24.24 2.59 1.40
C LEU A 281 25.17 3.80 1.30
N GLN A 282 26.06 3.80 0.32
CA GLN A 282 26.96 4.92 0.08
C GLN A 282 26.20 6.20 -0.30
N PHE A 283 25.09 6.08 -1.04
CA PHE A 283 24.20 7.20 -1.34
C PHE A 283 23.58 7.80 -0.07
N PHE A 284 23.18 6.97 0.89
CA PHE A 284 22.62 7.40 2.17
C PHE A 284 23.66 7.77 3.24
N ARG A 285 24.94 7.76 2.88
CA ARG A 285 26.03 8.14 3.79
C ARG A 285 25.87 9.59 4.25
N GLY A 286 26.01 9.81 5.56
CA GLY A 286 25.91 11.13 6.17
C GLY A 286 24.54 11.47 6.76
N ILE A 287 23.56 10.55 6.68
CA ILE A 287 22.33 10.69 7.47
C ILE A 287 22.67 10.56 8.96
N LYS A 288 22.35 11.61 9.72
CA LYS A 288 22.49 11.64 11.17
C LYS A 288 21.18 11.22 11.84
N GLY A 289 21.28 10.43 12.91
CA GLY A 289 20.11 10.02 13.71
C GLY A 289 19.29 8.87 13.14
N LEU A 290 19.82 8.12 12.16
CA LEU A 290 19.21 6.87 11.70
C LEU A 290 19.23 5.84 12.83
N GLY A 291 18.07 5.48 13.36
CA GLY A 291 17.95 4.49 14.43
C GLY A 291 17.92 3.07 13.89
N THR A 292 17.08 2.80 12.89
CA THR A 292 16.86 1.44 12.35
C THR A 292 17.21 1.37 10.87
N LEU A 293 18.06 0.41 10.50
CA LEU A 293 18.38 0.05 9.13
C LEU A 293 17.96 -1.40 8.87
N GLU A 294 17.10 -1.61 7.88
CA GLU A 294 16.68 -2.95 7.45
C GLU A 294 17.18 -3.19 6.02
N LEU A 295 17.92 -4.28 5.81
CA LEU A 295 18.51 -4.64 4.52
C LEU A 295 17.97 -5.98 4.06
N GLU A 296 17.47 -6.04 2.84
CA GLU A 296 16.98 -7.27 2.21
C GLU A 296 17.52 -7.35 0.78
N ALA A 297 17.82 -8.55 0.30
CA ALA A 297 18.22 -8.75 -1.08
C ALA A 297 17.08 -9.42 -1.86
N PHE A 298 17.02 -9.20 -3.18
CA PHE A 298 16.16 -10.02 -4.02
C PHE A 298 16.77 -11.41 -4.18
N PRO A 299 15.96 -12.49 -4.25
CA PRO A 299 16.47 -13.82 -4.56
C PRO A 299 17.27 -13.78 -5.86
N ILE A 300 18.52 -14.25 -5.82
CA ILE A 300 19.38 -14.34 -7.01
C ILE A 300 18.81 -15.42 -7.92
N THR A 301 18.28 -15.04 -9.07
CA THR A 301 17.76 -15.97 -10.08
C THR A 301 18.79 -16.32 -11.14
N SER A 302 19.90 -15.58 -11.25
CA SER A 302 20.99 -15.87 -12.19
C SER A 302 22.37 -15.57 -11.58
N TRP A 303 23.36 -16.40 -11.92
CA TRP A 303 24.77 -16.25 -11.55
C TRP A 303 25.41 -14.92 -12.00
N PHE A 304 24.83 -14.25 -13.02
CA PHE A 304 25.26 -12.93 -13.46
C PHE A 304 24.78 -11.79 -12.56
N ASP A 305 23.85 -12.03 -11.63
CA ASP A 305 23.34 -11.01 -10.69
C ASP A 305 24.15 -10.94 -9.38
N ALA A 306 25.25 -11.71 -9.27
CA ALA A 306 26.02 -11.90 -8.03
C ALA A 306 27.12 -10.84 -7.78
N TYR A 307 26.91 -9.57 -8.16
CA TYR A 307 28.00 -8.59 -8.24
C TYR A 307 28.16 -7.60 -7.08
N SER A 308 27.46 -7.76 -5.96
CA SER A 308 27.83 -6.97 -4.77
C SER A 308 27.70 -7.75 -3.47
N VAL A 309 28.84 -8.26 -2.99
CA VAL A 309 28.94 -8.81 -1.64
C VAL A 309 28.82 -7.63 -0.66
N PHE A 310 27.70 -7.58 0.05
CA PHE A 310 27.49 -6.61 1.11
C PHE A 310 28.14 -7.11 2.41
N SER A 311 29.03 -6.32 3.00
CA SER A 311 29.58 -6.56 4.34
C SER A 311 28.81 -5.76 5.40
N VAL A 312 28.50 -6.41 6.52
CA VAL A 312 27.91 -5.77 7.71
C VAL A 312 28.78 -4.65 8.23
N THR A 313 30.11 -4.78 8.15
CA THR A 313 31.04 -3.72 8.56
C THR A 313 30.80 -2.45 7.76
N ASN A 314 30.51 -2.57 6.46
CA ASN A 314 30.28 -1.41 5.61
C ASN A 314 29.02 -0.66 6.04
N ALA A 315 27.94 -1.34 6.44
CA ALA A 315 26.75 -0.66 6.95
C ALA A 315 27.01 0.02 8.31
N LEU A 316 27.68 -0.67 9.23
CA LEU A 316 27.99 -0.11 10.55
C LEU A 316 28.93 1.10 10.45
N ASP A 317 29.95 1.02 9.60
CA ASP A 317 30.91 2.11 9.34
C ASP A 317 30.24 3.28 8.59
N THR A 318 29.15 3.04 7.85
CA THR A 318 28.41 4.10 7.14
C THR A 318 27.50 4.91 8.06
N PHE A 319 27.00 4.31 9.16
CA PHE A 319 26.01 4.92 10.05
C PHE A 319 26.45 4.90 11.52
N GLU A 320 26.99 6.02 11.98
CA GLU A 320 27.58 6.17 13.34
C GLU A 320 26.55 5.96 14.48
N ASN A 321 25.28 6.31 14.28
CA ASN A 321 24.25 6.33 15.35
C ASN A 321 23.19 5.21 15.22
N LEU A 322 23.56 4.10 14.59
CA LEU A 322 22.62 3.00 14.32
C LEU A 322 22.30 2.20 15.59
N ASP A 323 21.05 2.28 16.06
CA ASP A 323 20.50 1.53 17.19
C ASP A 323 20.21 0.06 16.82
N GLU A 324 19.79 -0.15 15.58
CA GLU A 324 19.32 -1.44 15.09
C GLU A 324 19.65 -1.65 13.62
N LEU A 325 20.33 -2.76 13.32
CA LEU A 325 20.53 -3.28 11.97
C LEU A 325 19.81 -4.62 11.84
N VAL A 326 18.88 -4.72 10.90
CA VAL A 326 18.21 -5.98 10.56
C VAL A 326 18.65 -6.37 9.16
N ILE A 327 19.17 -7.59 9.01
CA ILE A 327 19.56 -8.14 7.72
C ILE A 327 18.66 -9.34 7.45
N GLY A 328 17.95 -9.23 6.33
CA GLY A 328 17.09 -10.24 5.76
C GLY A 328 17.87 -11.46 5.28
N PRO A 329 17.20 -12.58 5.07
CA PRO A 329 17.85 -13.87 4.94
C PRO A 329 18.59 -14.02 3.62
N VAL A 330 18.05 -13.43 2.55
CA VAL A 330 18.73 -13.44 1.25
C VAL A 330 19.98 -12.56 1.34
N ALA A 331 19.88 -11.39 1.97
CA ALA A 331 21.03 -10.51 2.17
C ALA A 331 22.11 -11.16 3.05
N CYS A 332 21.73 -11.89 4.11
CA CYS A 332 22.64 -12.70 4.92
C CYS A 332 23.38 -13.75 4.09
N SER A 333 22.67 -14.45 3.18
CA SER A 333 23.28 -15.48 2.34
C SER A 333 24.25 -14.92 1.29
N CYS A 334 23.97 -13.73 0.73
CA CYS A 334 24.83 -13.06 -0.25
C CYS A 334 26.14 -12.54 0.36
N GLY A 335 26.16 -12.20 1.65
CA GLY A 335 27.37 -11.79 2.38
C GLY A 335 28.42 -12.90 2.53
N GLY A 336 28.09 -14.15 2.20
CA GLY A 336 28.99 -15.31 2.29
C GLY A 336 29.49 -15.86 0.95
N VAL A 337 29.09 -15.31 -0.20
CA VAL A 337 29.52 -15.81 -1.52
C VAL A 337 30.87 -15.18 -1.88
N VAL A 338 31.95 -15.82 -1.45
CA VAL A 338 33.31 -15.53 -1.90
C VAL A 338 33.45 -16.01 -3.35
N SER A 339 33.79 -15.11 -4.28
CA SER A 339 34.14 -15.47 -5.66
C SER A 339 35.23 -16.55 -5.69
N PRO A 340 35.24 -17.50 -6.63
CA PRO A 340 36.30 -18.48 -6.75
C PRO A 340 37.54 -17.80 -7.32
N SER A 341 38.42 -17.32 -6.44
CA SER A 341 39.81 -16.98 -6.77
C SER A 341 40.72 -17.75 -5.82
N PRO A 342 41.86 -18.29 -6.30
CA PRO A 342 42.67 -19.22 -5.54
C PRO A 342 43.51 -18.47 -4.51
N GLY A 343 42.95 -18.29 -3.31
CA GLY A 343 43.59 -17.71 -2.15
C GLY A 343 42.87 -18.18 -0.88
N PRO A 344 43.52 -18.16 0.30
CA PRO A 344 43.03 -18.87 1.48
C PRO A 344 41.65 -18.33 1.89
N SER A 345 40.67 -19.22 1.85
CA SER A 345 39.26 -18.99 2.11
C SER A 345 39.04 -18.39 3.51
N LYS A 346 38.55 -17.15 3.59
CA LYS A 346 37.94 -16.63 4.83
C LYS A 346 36.53 -17.23 4.97
N SER A 347 36.27 -17.87 6.11
CA SER A 347 34.96 -18.42 6.42
C SER A 347 33.89 -17.31 6.46
N PRO A 348 32.64 -17.56 6.00
CA PRO A 348 31.55 -16.57 5.99
C PRO A 348 31.20 -15.98 7.37
N GLY A 349 31.68 -16.55 8.48
CA GLY A 349 31.57 -15.97 9.82
C GLY A 349 32.53 -14.81 10.13
N SER A 350 33.65 -14.68 9.40
CA SER A 350 34.75 -13.74 9.68
C SER A 350 34.27 -12.28 9.79
N ASP A 351 33.42 -11.85 8.87
CA ASP A 351 33.08 -10.44 8.70
C ASP A 351 32.03 -9.97 9.70
N TYR A 352 31.17 -10.88 10.17
CA TYR A 352 30.23 -10.60 11.26
C TYR A 352 30.93 -10.41 12.60
N TRP A 353 31.90 -11.28 12.91
CA TRP A 353 32.66 -11.20 14.16
C TRP A 353 33.61 -9.99 14.20
N THR A 354 34.26 -9.67 13.08
CA THR A 354 35.14 -8.50 13.00
C THR A 354 34.38 -7.17 13.11
N GLY A 355 33.17 -7.08 12.57
CA GLY A 355 32.29 -5.92 12.78
C GLY A 355 31.88 -5.74 14.24
N LEU A 356 31.56 -6.82 14.94
CA LEU A 356 31.21 -6.77 16.37
C LEU A 356 32.39 -6.36 17.25
N MET A 357 33.59 -6.83 16.93
CA MET A 357 34.82 -6.46 17.66
C MET A 357 35.17 -4.98 17.54
N LYS A 358 34.73 -4.30 16.47
CA LYS A 358 34.85 -2.85 16.31
C LYS A 358 33.76 -2.05 17.05
N HIS A 359 32.64 -2.68 17.39
CA HIS A 359 31.47 -2.07 18.03
C HIS A 359 31.01 -2.86 19.26
N PRO A 360 31.81 -2.87 20.35
CA PRO A 360 31.55 -3.69 21.54
C PRO A 360 30.23 -3.34 22.27
N GLU A 361 29.68 -2.16 22.03
CA GLU A 361 28.38 -1.71 22.54
C GLU A 361 27.19 -2.40 21.87
N LYS A 362 27.39 -3.08 20.73
CA LYS A 362 26.33 -3.70 19.94
C LYS A 362 26.24 -5.19 20.20
N LYS A 363 25.03 -5.69 20.49
CA LYS A 363 24.73 -7.11 20.67
C LYS A 363 24.27 -7.73 19.36
N LEU A 364 24.80 -8.92 19.06
CA LEU A 364 24.40 -9.73 17.92
C LEU A 364 23.32 -10.73 18.34
N TRP A 365 22.24 -10.78 17.58
CA TRP A 365 21.20 -11.78 17.68
C TRP A 365 21.08 -12.52 16.36
N LEU A 366 21.27 -13.84 16.43
CA LEU A 366 21.01 -14.75 15.32
C LEU A 366 19.67 -15.41 15.58
N GLY A 367 18.70 -15.14 14.71
CA GLY A 367 17.36 -15.71 14.80
C GLY A 367 17.09 -16.65 13.64
N THR A 368 16.38 -17.74 13.89
CA THR A 368 15.86 -18.63 12.84
C THR A 368 14.34 -18.59 12.86
N CYS A 369 13.71 -18.29 11.72
CA CYS A 369 12.26 -18.45 11.55
C CYS A 369 12.04 -19.56 10.50
N GLY A 370 11.78 -20.79 10.97
CA GLY A 370 11.84 -21.98 10.11
C GLY A 370 13.28 -22.27 9.66
N SER A 371 13.49 -22.56 8.36
CA SER A 371 14.81 -22.79 7.74
C SER A 371 15.54 -21.50 7.34
N VAL A 372 15.10 -20.34 7.83
CA VAL A 372 15.50 -19.02 7.35
C VAL A 372 16.24 -18.27 8.45
N LEU A 373 17.48 -17.88 8.19
CA LEU A 373 18.38 -17.27 9.17
C LEU A 373 18.39 -15.74 8.99
N PHE A 374 18.17 -15.01 10.07
CA PHE A 374 18.18 -13.55 10.11
C PHE A 374 19.22 -13.06 11.09
N LEU A 375 19.82 -11.92 10.78
CA LEU A 375 20.83 -11.29 11.62
C LEU A 375 20.34 -9.93 12.10
N ARG A 376 20.33 -9.73 13.42
CA ARG A 376 19.96 -8.47 14.05
C ARG A 376 21.11 -8.00 14.94
N VAL A 377 21.55 -6.77 14.74
CA VAL A 377 22.55 -6.10 15.59
C VAL A 377 21.84 -4.96 16.29
N SER A 378 21.89 -4.89 17.63
CA SER A 378 21.26 -3.79 18.37
C SER A 378 22.03 -3.35 19.61
N THR A 379 21.96 -2.06 19.92
CA THR A 379 22.43 -1.45 21.17
C THR A 379 21.46 -1.64 22.34
N ARG A 380 20.20 -1.98 22.07
CA ARG A 380 19.16 -2.11 23.11
C ARG A 380 19.05 -3.55 23.60
N GLN A 381 18.93 -3.73 24.92
CA GLN A 381 18.45 -4.99 25.50
C GLN A 381 16.97 -5.17 25.13
N THR A 382 16.70 -5.68 23.93
CA THR A 382 15.37 -6.19 23.62
C THR A 382 15.20 -7.51 24.34
N GLN A 383 14.44 -7.54 25.43
CA GLN A 383 13.82 -8.77 25.92
C GLN A 383 12.76 -9.17 24.90
N TYR A 384 12.98 -10.27 24.18
CA TYR A 384 11.90 -11.00 23.50
C TYR A 384 12.14 -12.51 23.69
N PRO A 385 11.06 -13.31 23.79
CA PRO A 385 11.14 -14.77 23.89
C PRO A 385 11.54 -15.44 22.57
#